data_AF-A0A2S3QZK7-F1
#
_entry.id   AF-A0A2S3QZK7-F1
#
_cell.length_a   1.000
_cell.length_b   1.000
_cell.length_c   1.000
_cell.angle_alpha   90.00
_cell.angle_beta   90.00
_cell.angle_gamma   90.00
#
_symmetry.space_group_name_H-M   'P 1'
#
loop_
_entity.id
_entity.type
_entity.pdbx_description
1 polymer ?
#
loop_
_entity_poly.entity_id
_entity_poly.type
_entity_poly.pdbx_seq_one_letter_code
_entity_poly.pdbx_strand_id
1 'polypeptide(L)'
;NGVVFGKSAQVNVGGLVASTLDLADRDFLAGNYQFSGDSGATVSNAGSLQASEGGSIALLGARVSNDGVIQAQLGDVALGAGQGINLNFDGDGLLNLQVDKGSVDALAHNGGLI
;
A
#
# COMPACT_ATOMS: atom_id res chain seq x y z
N ASN A 1 0.36 13.73 6.94
CA ASN A 1 1.10 13.93 5.67
C ASN A 1 0.77 12.78 4.72
N GLY A 2 0.67 13.03 3.41
CA GLY A 2 0.27 12.03 2.41
C GLY A 2 1.42 11.54 1.53
N VAL A 3 1.15 10.52 0.70
CA VAL A 3 2.10 10.02 -0.32
C VAL A 3 1.50 10.28 -1.71
N VAL A 4 2.27 10.87 -2.61
CA VAL A 4 1.82 11.23 -3.96
C VAL A 4 2.81 10.75 -5.01
N PHE A 5 2.38 9.85 -5.89
CA PHE A 5 3.09 9.50 -7.12
C PHE A 5 2.44 10.23 -8.29
N GLY A 6 3.12 11.28 -8.79
CA GLY A 6 2.61 12.13 -9.88
C GLY A 6 2.55 11.40 -11.23
N LYS A 7 1.90 12.03 -12.23
CA LYS A 7 1.69 11.44 -13.56
C LYS A 7 2.95 10.98 -14.30
N SER A 8 4.08 11.67 -14.06
CA SER A 8 5.38 11.33 -14.64
C SER A 8 6.24 10.46 -13.72
N ALA A 9 5.72 10.03 -12.57
CA ALA A 9 6.45 9.18 -11.65
C ALA A 9 6.60 7.77 -12.25
N GLN A 10 7.82 7.25 -12.18
CA GLN A 10 8.12 5.86 -12.50
C GLN A 10 8.87 5.26 -11.32
N VAL A 11 8.33 4.18 -10.76
CA VAL A 11 8.90 3.47 -9.63
C VAL A 11 9.10 2.02 -10.04
N ASN A 12 10.35 1.56 -10.06
CA ASN A 12 10.72 0.18 -10.35
C ASN A 12 11.42 -0.40 -9.12
N VAL A 13 10.86 -1.45 -8.53
CA VAL A 13 11.31 -1.98 -7.23
C VAL A 13 11.22 -3.51 -7.19
N GLY A 14 11.85 -4.13 -6.19
CA GLY A 14 11.58 -5.53 -5.84
C GLY A 14 10.22 -5.71 -5.15
N GLY A 15 9.80 -4.71 -4.38
CA GLY A 15 8.48 -4.61 -3.76
C GLY A 15 8.30 -3.22 -3.17
N LEU A 16 7.06 -2.78 -2.98
CA LEU A 16 6.74 -1.46 -2.43
C LEU A 16 5.64 -1.56 -1.39
N VAL A 17 5.86 -0.98 -0.23
CA VAL A 17 4.78 -0.61 0.69
C VAL A 17 4.81 0.90 0.87
N ALA A 18 3.74 1.58 0.48
CA ALA A 18 3.58 3.01 0.68
C ALA A 18 2.40 3.25 1.61
N SER A 19 2.65 3.81 2.80
CA SER A 19 1.64 3.99 3.84
C SER A 19 1.56 5.42 4.35
N THR A 20 0.35 5.92 4.64
CA THR A 20 0.15 7.11 5.49
C THR A 20 -0.10 6.77 6.97
N LEU A 21 -0.14 5.47 7.30
CA LEU A 21 -0.21 4.94 8.66
C LEU A 21 1.20 4.64 9.17
N ASP A 22 1.37 4.71 10.48
CA ASP A 22 2.65 4.46 11.14
C ASP A 22 2.85 2.95 11.38
N LEU A 23 4.10 2.50 11.33
CA LEU A 23 4.54 1.18 11.76
C LEU A 23 5.59 1.37 12.85
N ALA A 24 5.38 0.77 14.01
CA ALA A 24 6.36 0.86 15.08
C ALA A 24 7.64 0.09 14.73
N ASP A 25 8.81 0.67 15.02
CA ASP A 25 10.10 0.04 14.75
C ASP A 25 10.20 -1.37 15.34
N ARG A 26 9.67 -1.57 16.55
CA ARG A 26 9.65 -2.89 17.19
C ARG A 26 8.88 -3.92 16.38
N ASP A 27 7.74 -3.51 15.80
CA ASP A 27 6.88 -4.41 15.04
C ASP A 27 7.52 -4.69 13.68
N PHE A 28 8.10 -3.68 13.03
CA PHE A 28 8.90 -3.86 11.81
C PHE A 28 10.06 -4.84 12.02
N LEU A 29 10.85 -4.66 13.09
CA LEU A 29 11.99 -5.52 13.42
C LEU A 29 11.57 -6.94 13.81
N ALA A 30 10.34 -7.11 14.31
CA ALA A 30 9.76 -8.42 14.62
C ALA A 30 9.10 -9.09 13.40
N GLY A 31 9.12 -8.46 12.21
CA GLY A 31 8.42 -8.96 11.02
C GLY A 31 6.89 -8.85 11.10
N ASN A 32 6.39 -8.01 12.01
CA ASN A 32 4.98 -7.83 12.26
C ASN A 32 4.52 -6.50 11.64
N TYR A 33 3.96 -6.55 10.43
CA TYR A 33 3.60 -5.35 9.67
C TYR A 33 2.20 -4.84 10.02
N GLN A 34 2.04 -4.36 11.25
CA GLN A 34 0.82 -3.73 11.74
C GLN A 34 0.90 -2.21 11.60
N PHE A 35 0.24 -1.69 10.57
CA PHE A 35 0.15 -0.27 10.30
C PHE A 35 -1.04 0.32 11.05
N SER A 36 -0.83 1.44 11.75
CA SER A 36 -1.91 2.11 12.45
C SER A 36 -1.72 3.63 12.51
N GLY A 37 -2.82 4.37 12.60
CA GLY A 37 -2.77 5.82 12.73
C GLY A 37 -4.11 6.47 12.44
N ASP A 38 -4.32 7.64 13.04
CA ASP A 38 -5.58 8.40 12.91
C ASP A 38 -5.50 9.49 11.83
N SER A 39 -4.47 9.45 10.99
CA SER A 39 -4.23 10.41 9.91
C SER A 39 -5.28 10.25 8.80
N GLY A 40 -6.01 11.32 8.46
CA GLY A 40 -6.91 11.36 7.29
C GLY A 40 -6.18 11.49 5.94
N ALA A 41 -4.86 11.30 5.90
CA ALA A 41 -4.05 11.52 4.72
C ALA A 41 -4.17 10.39 3.68
N THR A 42 -3.92 10.76 2.44
CA THR A 42 -4.14 9.92 1.27
C THR A 42 -2.83 9.38 0.68
N VAL A 43 -2.86 8.15 0.18
CA VAL A 43 -1.90 7.65 -0.82
C VAL A 43 -2.52 7.78 -2.20
N SER A 44 -1.92 8.54 -3.11
CA SER A 44 -2.39 8.68 -4.49
C SER A 44 -1.32 8.26 -5.50
N ASN A 45 -1.71 7.42 -6.45
CA ASN A 45 -0.90 7.06 -7.60
C ASN A 45 -1.55 7.53 -8.89
N ALA A 46 -0.87 8.39 -9.64
CA ALA A 46 -1.21 8.75 -11.01
C ALA A 46 -0.09 8.36 -12.00
N GLY A 47 1.00 7.76 -11.51
CA GLY A 47 2.18 7.36 -12.29
C GLY A 47 2.20 5.87 -12.59
N SER A 48 3.40 5.32 -12.83
CA SER A 48 3.63 3.90 -13.08
C SER A 48 4.46 3.28 -11.95
N LEU A 49 3.87 2.33 -11.24
CA LEU A 49 4.52 1.54 -10.19
C LEU A 49 4.70 0.11 -10.69
N GLN A 50 5.93 -0.38 -10.72
CA GLN A 50 6.27 -1.70 -11.24
C GLN A 50 7.10 -2.46 -10.20
N ALA A 51 6.58 -3.63 -9.81
CA ALA A 51 7.31 -4.62 -9.03
C ALA A 51 8.04 -5.58 -9.99
N SER A 52 9.21 -6.05 -9.57
CA SER A 52 9.90 -7.15 -10.23
C SER A 52 9.08 -8.43 -10.15
N GLU A 53 9.43 -9.44 -10.94
CA GLU A 53 8.74 -10.73 -10.94
C GLU A 53 8.71 -11.34 -9.52
N GLY A 54 7.53 -11.75 -9.05
CA GLY A 54 7.32 -12.25 -7.68
C GLY A 54 7.15 -11.16 -6.61
N GLY A 55 7.42 -9.90 -6.96
CA GLY A 55 7.35 -8.76 -6.05
C GLY A 55 5.95 -8.19 -5.86
N SER A 56 5.71 -7.54 -4.72
CA SER A 56 4.38 -7.03 -4.35
C SER A 56 4.34 -5.51 -4.15
N ILE A 57 3.19 -4.89 -4.45
CA ILE A 57 2.93 -3.46 -4.21
C ILE A 57 1.70 -3.30 -3.30
N ALA A 58 1.88 -2.70 -2.13
CA ALA A 58 0.80 -2.36 -1.20
C ALA A 58 0.73 -0.85 -0.98
N LEU A 59 -0.44 -0.25 -1.26
CA LEU A 59 -0.73 1.15 -0.96
C LEU A 59 -1.73 1.22 0.20
N LEU A 60 -1.34 1.86 1.30
CA LEU A 60 -2.05 1.83 2.58
C LEU A 60 -2.33 3.23 3.11
N GLY A 61 -3.51 3.47 3.65
CA GLY A 61 -3.78 4.75 4.31
C GLY A 61 -5.22 4.89 4.76
N ALA A 62 -5.60 6.06 5.30
CA ALA A 62 -7.02 6.33 5.49
C ALA A 62 -7.77 6.39 4.15
N ARG A 63 -7.12 6.90 3.11
CA ARG A 63 -7.63 6.90 1.73
C ARG A 63 -6.53 6.49 0.77
N VAL A 64 -6.89 5.71 -0.23
CA VAL A 64 -6.00 5.24 -1.29
C VAL A 64 -6.67 5.46 -2.64
N SER A 65 -5.96 6.10 -3.58
CA SER A 65 -6.42 6.28 -4.97
C SER A 65 -5.35 5.80 -5.94
N ASN A 66 -5.72 4.94 -6.87
CA ASN A 66 -4.93 4.61 -8.04
C ASN A 66 -5.64 5.10 -9.31
N ASP A 67 -5.10 6.15 -9.91
CA ASP A 67 -5.49 6.71 -11.21
C ASP A 67 -4.41 6.43 -12.29
N GLY A 68 -3.33 5.73 -11.91
CA GLY A 68 -2.19 5.40 -12.77
C GLY A 68 -2.15 3.91 -13.14
N VAL A 69 -0.95 3.35 -13.18
CA VAL A 69 -0.70 1.92 -13.44
C VAL A 69 0.09 1.35 -12.28
N ILE A 70 -0.36 0.21 -11.77
CA ILE A 70 0.38 -0.63 -10.84
C ILE A 70 0.54 -1.99 -11.50
N GLN A 71 1.76 -2.53 -11.52
CA GLN A 71 2.02 -3.83 -12.12
C GLN A 71 2.94 -4.65 -11.21
N ALA A 72 2.51 -5.86 -10.88
CA ALA A 72 3.26 -6.83 -10.09
C ALA A 72 3.16 -8.19 -10.76
N GLN A 73 4.12 -8.52 -11.63
CA GLN A 73 4.07 -9.76 -12.39
C GLN A 73 4.38 -10.95 -11.47
N LEU A 74 3.49 -11.94 -11.41
CA LEU A 74 3.61 -13.11 -10.52
C LEU A 74 3.74 -12.74 -9.02
N GLY A 75 3.32 -11.54 -8.64
CA GLY A 75 3.19 -11.09 -7.26
C GLY A 75 1.83 -10.45 -7.03
N ASP A 76 1.72 -9.59 -6.00
CA ASP A 76 0.43 -9.08 -5.54
C ASP A 76 0.34 -7.56 -5.57
N VAL A 77 -0.85 -7.04 -5.86
CA VAL A 77 -1.19 -5.62 -5.69
C VAL A 77 -2.31 -5.50 -4.67
N ALA A 78 -2.09 -4.69 -3.64
CA ALA A 78 -3.07 -4.46 -2.59
C ALA A 78 -3.30 -2.97 -2.30
N LEU A 79 -4.57 -2.59 -2.21
CA LEU A 79 -4.99 -1.25 -1.81
C LEU A 79 -5.78 -1.37 -0.50
N GLY A 80 -5.21 -0.88 0.59
CA GLY A 80 -5.82 -0.95 1.92
C GLY A 80 -6.22 0.43 2.44
N ALA A 81 -7.51 0.63 2.71
CA ALA A 81 -8.01 1.86 3.31
C ALA A 81 -8.54 1.61 4.74
N GLY A 82 -7.99 2.31 5.73
CA GLY A 82 -8.35 2.16 7.14
C GLY A 82 -7.43 2.93 8.09
N GLN A 83 -7.70 2.84 9.38
CA GLN A 83 -6.86 3.37 10.47
C GLN A 83 -5.97 2.31 11.12
N GLY A 84 -6.22 1.04 10.81
CA GLY A 84 -5.44 -0.11 11.25
C GLY A 84 -5.44 -1.15 10.15
N ILE A 85 -4.26 -1.53 9.66
CA ILE A 85 -4.07 -2.46 8.55
C ILE A 85 -2.91 -3.40 8.89
N ASN A 86 -3.14 -4.70 8.78
CA ASN A 86 -2.11 -5.72 8.92
C ASN A 86 -1.76 -6.30 7.56
N LEU A 87 -0.47 -6.32 7.26
CA LEU A 87 0.07 -7.04 6.12
C LEU A 87 0.79 -8.29 6.59
N ASN A 88 0.54 -9.40 5.92
CA ASN A 88 1.32 -10.60 6.08
C ASN A 88 1.99 -10.94 4.75
N PHE A 89 3.30 -11.14 4.77
CA PHE A 89 4.09 -11.52 3.59
C PHE A 89 4.51 -12.97 3.71
N ASP A 90 4.50 -13.70 2.59
CA ASP A 90 5.07 -15.05 2.49
C ASP A 90 6.21 -15.02 1.47
N GLY A 91 7.44 -15.04 1.97
CA GLY A 91 8.63 -14.80 1.15
C GLY A 91 8.59 -13.41 0.49
N ASP A 92 8.46 -13.40 -0.84
CA ASP A 92 8.44 -12.18 -1.66
C ASP A 92 7.00 -11.68 -1.98
N GLY A 93 5.98 -12.50 -1.66
CA GLY A 93 4.57 -12.25 -1.98
C GLY A 93 3.75 -11.69 -0.81
N LEU A 94 2.64 -11.01 -1.10
CA LEU A 94 1.69 -10.56 -0.08
C LEU A 94 0.64 -11.64 0.17
N LEU A 95 0.76 -12.31 1.30
CA LEU A 95 -0.13 -13.41 1.68
C LEU A 95 -1.52 -12.92 2.12
N ASN A 96 -1.59 -11.80 2.85
CA ASN A 96 -2.88 -11.28 3.33
C ASN A 96 -2.82 -9.79 3.67
N LEU A 97 -3.91 -9.08 3.36
CA LEU A 97 -4.19 -7.72 3.85
C LEU A 97 -5.47 -7.74 4.68
N GLN A 98 -5.37 -7.30 5.93
CA GLN A 98 -6.52 -7.20 6.84
C GLN A 98 -6.70 -5.76 7.31
N VAL A 99 -7.93 -5.25 7.24
CA VAL A 99 -8.28 -3.92 7.78
C VAL A 99 -8.94 -4.14 9.14
N ASP A 100 -8.19 -3.86 10.21
CA ASP A 100 -8.63 -4.06 11.59
C ASP A 100 -9.53 -2.92 12.08
N LYS A 101 -9.32 -1.72 11.55
CA LYS A 101 -10.08 -0.53 11.93
C LYS A 101 -10.49 0.25 10.69
N GLY A 102 -11.74 0.07 10.28
CA GLY A 102 -12.37 0.92 9.27
C GLY A 102 -12.54 2.34 9.80
N SER A 103 -12.15 3.32 9.00
CA SER A 103 -12.51 4.74 9.23
C SER A 103 -13.85 5.02 8.56
N VAL A 104 -14.61 5.98 9.09
CA VAL A 104 -15.81 6.53 8.41
C VAL A 104 -15.45 7.05 7.01
N ASP A 105 -14.20 7.44 6.84
CA ASP A 105 -13.61 8.00 5.63
C ASP A 105 -12.76 6.99 4.83
N ALA A 106 -12.75 5.71 5.23
CA ALA A 106 -11.95 4.68 4.56
C ALA A 106 -12.41 4.52 3.10
N LEU A 107 -11.54 4.89 2.17
CA LEU A 107 -11.81 4.80 0.73
C LEU A 107 -10.60 4.23 0.01
N ALA A 108 -10.77 3.05 -0.58
CA ALA A 108 -9.84 2.49 -1.57
C ALA A 108 -10.49 2.63 -2.95
N HIS A 109 -9.86 3.39 -3.83
CA HIS A 109 -10.32 3.61 -5.20
C HIS A 109 -9.25 3.17 -6.20
N ASN A 110 -9.68 2.44 -7.23
CA ASN A 110 -8.88 2.12 -8.39
C ASN A 110 -9.63 2.57 -9.65
N GLY A 111 -9.21 3.69 -10.23
CA GLY A 111 -9.64 4.18 -11.54
C GLY A 111 -8.63 3.87 -12.66
N GLY A 112 -7.44 3.40 -12.31
CA GLY A 112 -6.37 3.02 -13.21
C GLY A 112 -6.31 1.51 -13.51
N LEU A 113 -5.14 1.07 -13.96
CA LEU A 113 -4.84 -0.34 -14.22
C LEU A 113 -4.09 -0.96 -13.03
N ILE A 114 -4.49 -2.17 -12.68
CA ILE A 114 -3.79 -3.12 -11.81
C ILE A 114 -3.61 -4.42 -12.60
#